data_AF-A0A3E4ST07-F1
#
_entry.id   AF-A0A3E4ST07-F1
#
_cell.length_a   1.000
_cell.length_b   1.000
_cell.length_c   1.000
_cell.angle_alpha   90.00
_cell.angle_beta   90.00
_cell.angle_gamma   90.00
#
_symmetry.space_group_name_H-M   'P 1'
#
loop_
_entity.id
_entity.type
_entity.pdbx_description
1 polymer ?
#
loop_
_entity_poly.entity_id
_entity_poly.type
_entity_poly.pdbx_seq_one_letter_code
_entity_poly.pdbx_strand_id
1 'polypeptide(L)'
;GCWCKAIKVLPDFCVVHKQDWFIKERYKPELQKDDMSFLSRSFERHFNERPYLKHSCYLYLTKTTKERNRMQSNFSTLCRGHIIPKELDKETAGKFMEAAEQFERIMNDSGFVRLRRLSTDEIVGTEKSAGLIERYFSLMPEGDTALQDIDLSAREMRIGDNRLCLHTLS
;
A
#
# COMPACT_ATOMS: atom_id res chain seq x y z
N GLY A 1 -3.05 14.01 -18.64
CA GLY A 1 -3.89 13.85 -17.43
C GLY A 1 -3.18 14.37 -16.19
N CYS A 2 -3.88 14.45 -15.06
CA CYS A 2 -3.32 14.91 -13.77
C CYS A 2 -2.08 14.09 -13.35
N TRP A 3 -2.11 12.76 -13.52
CA TRP A 3 -0.97 11.87 -13.29
C TRP A 3 0.31 12.30 -14.02
N CYS A 4 0.23 12.63 -15.31
CA CYS A 4 1.40 13.08 -16.06
C CYS A 4 1.97 14.40 -15.53
N LYS A 5 1.12 15.29 -15.00
CA LYS A 5 1.57 16.55 -14.38
C LYS A 5 2.21 16.28 -13.03
N ALA A 6 1.60 15.44 -12.20
CA ALA A 6 2.11 15.08 -10.89
C ALA A 6 3.46 14.35 -11.01
N ILE A 7 3.59 13.37 -11.90
CA ILE A 7 4.85 12.63 -12.10
C ILE A 7 6.00 13.56 -12.53
N LYS A 8 5.71 14.61 -13.31
CA LYS A 8 6.72 15.58 -13.77
C LYS A 8 7.32 16.45 -12.67
N VAL A 9 6.68 16.57 -11.51
CA VAL A 9 7.26 17.33 -10.40
C VAL A 9 8.26 16.52 -9.59
N LEU A 10 8.26 15.18 -9.75
CA LEU A 10 9.20 14.32 -9.05
C LEU A 10 10.61 14.49 -9.61
N PRO A 11 11.64 14.47 -8.74
CA PRO A 11 13.03 14.57 -9.19
C PRO A 11 13.46 13.29 -9.93
N ASP A 12 14.62 13.38 -10.58
CA ASP A 12 15.21 12.23 -11.27
C ASP A 12 15.42 11.04 -10.34
N PHE A 13 15.34 9.84 -10.91
CA PHE A 13 15.49 8.58 -10.20
C PHE A 13 14.47 8.43 -9.06
N CYS A 14 13.20 8.73 -9.36
CA CYS A 14 12.05 8.39 -8.53
C CYS A 14 11.28 7.23 -9.15
N VAL A 15 10.78 6.34 -8.29
CA VAL A 15 9.86 5.26 -8.66
C VAL A 15 8.49 5.62 -8.10
N VAL A 16 7.49 5.59 -8.98
CA VAL A 16 6.08 5.70 -8.63
C VAL A 16 5.48 4.31 -8.76
N HIS A 17 5.01 3.75 -7.65
CA HIS A 17 4.42 2.42 -7.63
C HIS A 17 3.01 2.50 -7.04
N LYS A 18 2.01 2.18 -7.86
CA LYS A 18 0.63 2.01 -7.42
C LYS A 18 0.35 0.54 -7.22
N GLN A 19 -0.16 0.18 -6.05
CA GLN A 19 -0.49 -1.19 -5.70
C GLN A 19 -1.97 -1.29 -5.31
N ASP A 20 -2.71 -2.19 -5.97
CA ASP A 20 -4.11 -2.48 -5.68
C ASP A 20 -4.22 -3.83 -4.98
N TRP A 21 -4.89 -3.84 -3.84
CA TRP A 21 -5.20 -5.05 -3.07
C TRP A 21 -6.68 -5.34 -3.18
N PHE A 22 -7.02 -6.56 -3.57
CA PHE A 22 -8.38 -7.06 -3.60
C PHE A 22 -8.50 -8.25 -2.66
N ILE A 23 -9.22 -8.07 -1.56
CA ILE A 23 -9.47 -9.12 -0.57
C ILE A 23 -10.95 -9.47 -0.62
N LYS A 24 -11.26 -10.78 -0.71
CA LYS A 24 -12.64 -11.25 -0.66
C LYS A 24 -13.13 -11.18 0.79
N GLU A 25 -14.08 -10.29 1.04
CA GLU A 25 -14.71 -10.13 2.35
C GLU A 25 -16.22 -10.40 2.26
N ARG A 26 -16.87 -10.57 3.41
CA ARG A 26 -18.33 -10.70 3.52
C ARG A 26 -18.90 -9.48 4.21
N TYR A 27 -19.95 -8.93 3.65
CA TYR A 27 -20.61 -7.76 4.23
C TYR A 27 -21.21 -8.10 5.60
N LYS A 28 -20.84 -7.30 6.61
CA LYS A 28 -21.37 -7.39 7.96
C LYS A 28 -22.41 -6.28 8.16
N PRO A 29 -23.68 -6.61 8.37
CA PRO A 29 -24.71 -5.60 8.48
C PRO A 29 -24.65 -4.87 9.83
N GLU A 30 -24.86 -3.56 9.81
CA GLU A 30 -24.86 -2.71 11.01
C GLU A 30 -26.29 -2.51 11.52
N LEU A 31 -26.87 -3.57 12.09
CA LEU A 31 -28.29 -3.59 12.49
C LEU A 31 -28.64 -2.80 13.76
N GLN A 32 -27.65 -2.28 14.48
CA GLN A 32 -27.81 -1.66 15.81
C GLN A 32 -27.80 -0.12 15.80
N LYS A 33 -27.81 0.54 14.64
CA LYS A 33 -27.92 2.01 14.60
C LYS A 33 -29.33 2.45 15.02
N ASP A 34 -29.42 3.31 16.03
CA ASP A 34 -30.66 4.02 16.37
C ASP A 34 -31.14 4.83 15.15
N ASP A 35 -32.47 4.95 14.99
CA ASP A 35 -33.16 5.61 13.87
C ASP A 35 -33.02 5.00 12.46
N MET A 36 -32.77 3.68 12.35
CA MET A 36 -32.79 3.03 11.02
C MET A 36 -34.19 2.92 10.41
N SER A 37 -34.35 3.55 9.23
CA SER A 37 -35.55 3.42 8.39
C SER A 37 -35.81 1.97 7.96
N PHE A 38 -37.07 1.65 7.59
CA PHE A 38 -37.44 0.34 7.05
C PHE A 38 -36.59 -0.07 5.83
N LEU A 39 -36.32 0.88 4.92
CA LEU A 39 -35.50 0.65 3.73
C LEU A 39 -34.04 0.36 4.10
N SER A 40 -33.48 1.10 5.07
CA SER A 40 -32.13 0.85 5.60
C SER A 40 -32.02 -0.56 6.18
N ARG A 41 -32.99 -0.98 7.01
CA ARG A 41 -33.00 -2.35 7.57
C ARG A 41 -33.15 -3.43 6.50
N SER A 42 -33.96 -3.18 5.46
CA SER A 42 -34.11 -4.11 4.34
C SER A 42 -32.83 -4.20 3.51
N PHE A 43 -32.13 -3.09 3.30
CA PHE A 43 -30.83 -3.05 2.64
C PHE A 43 -29.79 -3.87 3.40
N GLU A 44 -29.62 -3.61 4.70
CA GLU A 44 -28.68 -4.34 5.57
C GLU A 44 -28.93 -5.85 5.53
N ARG A 45 -30.21 -6.28 5.59
CA ARG A 45 -30.58 -7.69 5.50
C ARG A 45 -30.35 -8.28 4.11
N HIS A 46 -30.61 -7.53 3.04
CA HIS A 46 -30.45 -8.01 1.67
C HIS A 46 -28.98 -8.32 1.33
N PHE A 47 -28.06 -7.52 1.86
CA PHE A 47 -26.63 -7.66 1.62
C PHE A 47 -25.88 -8.49 2.69
N ASN A 48 -26.57 -8.91 3.75
CA ASN A 48 -25.97 -9.75 4.80
C ASN A 48 -25.21 -10.95 4.20
N GLU A 49 -23.96 -11.12 4.64
CA GLU A 49 -23.02 -12.17 4.22
C GLU A 49 -22.63 -12.21 2.74
N ARG A 50 -23.10 -11.27 1.92
CA ARG A 50 -22.75 -11.28 0.49
C ARG A 50 -21.25 -11.05 0.31
N PRO A 51 -20.58 -11.89 -0.50
CA PRO A 51 -19.17 -11.71 -0.78
C PRO A 51 -18.94 -10.50 -1.68
N TYR A 52 -17.96 -9.69 -1.36
CA TYR A 52 -17.47 -8.60 -2.20
C TYR A 52 -15.94 -8.58 -2.21
N LEU A 53 -15.34 -7.89 -3.19
CA LEU A 53 -13.91 -7.63 -3.20
C LEU A 53 -13.67 -6.27 -2.55
N LYS A 54 -13.12 -6.26 -1.33
CA LYS A 54 -12.62 -5.04 -0.71
C LYS A 54 -11.38 -4.60 -1.49
N HIS A 55 -11.44 -3.40 -2.04
CA HIS A 55 -10.32 -2.78 -2.73
C HIS A 55 -9.60 -1.80 -1.81
N SER A 56 -8.28 -1.93 -1.72
CA SER A 56 -7.40 -0.95 -1.09
C SER A 56 -6.31 -0.56 -2.07
N CYS A 57 -5.99 0.72 -2.17
CA CYS A 57 -5.00 1.23 -3.10
C CYS A 57 -3.91 1.98 -2.33
N TYR A 58 -2.66 1.58 -2.54
CA TYR A 58 -1.48 2.22 -1.98
C TYR A 58 -0.66 2.86 -3.09
N LEU A 59 -0.14 4.06 -2.84
CA LEU A 59 0.77 4.75 -3.74
C LEU A 59 2.10 4.98 -3.03
N TYR A 60 3.15 4.39 -3.57
CA TYR A 60 4.51 4.51 -3.06
C TYR A 60 5.30 5.44 -3.97
N LEU A 61 5.85 6.49 -3.38
CA LEU A 61 6.86 7.35 -3.99
C LEU A 61 8.20 6.99 -3.37
N THR A 62 9.13 6.49 -4.16
CA THR A 62 10.46 6.09 -3.67
C THR A 62 11.53 6.88 -4.39
N LYS A 63 12.35 7.62 -3.62
CA LYS A 63 13.59 8.20 -4.14
C LYS A 63 14.66 7.12 -4.19
N THR A 64 15.23 6.91 -5.37
CA THR A 64 16.37 6.01 -5.59
C THR A 64 17.56 6.78 -6.17
N THR A 65 18.65 6.08 -6.42
CA THR A 65 19.84 6.62 -7.08
C THR A 65 20.00 6.01 -8.47
N LYS A 66 20.79 6.67 -9.32
CA LYS A 66 21.09 6.18 -10.67
C LYS A 66 21.72 4.78 -10.64
N GLU A 67 22.61 4.54 -9.68
CA GLU A 67 23.25 3.23 -9.48
C GLU A 67 22.25 2.18 -9.01
N ARG A 68 21.41 2.51 -8.02
CA ARG A 68 20.45 1.55 -7.47
C ARG A 68 19.34 1.20 -8.47
N ASN A 69 18.96 2.13 -9.35
CA ASN A 69 18.01 1.85 -10.43
C ASN A 69 18.59 0.90 -11.51
N ARG A 70 19.90 0.70 -11.55
CA ARG A 70 20.58 -0.25 -12.45
C ARG A 70 20.86 -1.60 -11.81
N MET A 71 20.71 -1.73 -10.49
CA MET A 71 20.99 -2.98 -9.77
C MET A 71 19.85 -3.98 -10.02
N GLN A 72 20.23 -5.20 -10.38
CA GLN A 72 19.31 -6.33 -10.42
C GLN A 72 19.19 -6.98 -9.04
N SER A 73 18.10 -7.72 -8.82
CA SER A 73 17.72 -8.37 -7.55
C SER A 73 18.74 -9.40 -7.01
N ASN A 74 19.76 -9.73 -7.78
CA ASN A 74 20.87 -10.60 -7.39
C ASN A 74 21.94 -9.91 -6.52
N PHE A 75 21.85 -8.60 -6.27
CA PHE A 75 22.83 -7.87 -5.47
C PHE A 75 22.21 -7.36 -4.16
N SER A 76 22.48 -8.07 -3.05
CA SER A 76 21.90 -7.75 -1.74
C SER A 76 22.59 -6.57 -1.07
N THR A 77 21.82 -5.53 -0.72
CA THR A 77 22.28 -4.39 0.10
C THR A 77 22.66 -4.78 1.53
N LEU A 78 22.27 -5.97 2.02
CA LEU A 78 22.61 -6.45 3.37
C LEU A 78 24.13 -6.67 3.57
N CYS A 79 24.89 -6.80 2.49
CA CYS A 79 26.34 -6.97 2.55
C CYS A 79 27.11 -5.65 2.46
N ARG A 80 26.44 -4.48 2.41
CA ARG A 80 27.11 -3.17 2.40
C ARG A 80 27.20 -2.59 3.80
N GLY A 81 28.37 -2.07 4.18
CA GLY A 81 28.58 -1.37 5.46
C GLY A 81 27.79 -0.06 5.63
N HIS A 82 27.12 0.42 4.57
CA HIS A 82 26.21 1.56 4.61
C HIS A 82 24.91 1.21 3.86
N ILE A 83 23.79 1.28 4.57
CA ILE A 83 22.45 0.97 4.02
C ILE A 83 21.95 2.12 3.13
N ILE A 84 22.28 3.36 3.48
CA ILE A 84 21.90 4.57 2.75
C ILE A 84 23.05 4.98 1.81
N PRO A 85 22.83 5.03 0.49
CA PRO A 85 23.82 5.58 -0.45
C PRO A 85 24.20 7.01 -0.07
N LYS A 86 25.49 7.37 -0.17
CA LYS A 86 25.97 8.73 0.16
C LYS A 86 25.31 9.84 -0.66
N GLU A 87 24.81 9.51 -1.85
CA GLU A 87 24.07 10.42 -2.74
C GLU A 87 22.69 10.81 -2.21
N LEU A 88 22.16 10.09 -1.21
CA LEU A 88 20.92 10.41 -0.52
C LEU A 88 21.24 11.17 0.77
N ASP A 89 21.47 12.47 0.64
CA ASP A 89 21.70 13.39 1.74
C ASP A 89 20.41 14.07 2.22
N LYS A 90 20.51 14.86 3.29
CA LYS A 90 19.37 15.58 3.88
C LYS A 90 18.73 16.57 2.91
N GLU A 91 19.55 17.21 2.06
CA GLU A 91 19.06 18.17 1.07
C GLU A 91 18.22 17.46 0.00
N THR A 92 18.71 16.35 -0.54
CA THR A 92 17.99 15.53 -1.52
C THR A 92 16.70 14.96 -0.94
N ALA A 93 16.73 14.53 0.33
CA ALA A 93 15.53 14.09 1.03
C ALA A 93 14.51 15.23 1.17
N GLY A 94 14.94 16.44 1.53
CA GLY A 94 14.08 17.63 1.61
C GLY A 94 13.40 17.95 0.28
N LYS A 95 14.18 18.05 -0.81
CA LYS A 95 13.65 18.28 -2.17
C LYS A 95 12.67 17.20 -2.61
N PHE A 96 12.93 15.94 -2.26
CA PHE A 96 12.01 14.85 -2.56
C PHE A 96 10.70 14.97 -1.79
N MET A 97 10.74 15.36 -0.51
CA MET A 97 9.53 15.58 0.28
C MET A 97 8.69 16.73 -0.26
N GLU A 98 9.31 17.85 -0.64
CA GLU A 98 8.63 18.99 -1.27
C GLU A 98 7.97 18.58 -2.60
N ALA A 99 8.68 17.81 -3.43
CA ALA A 99 8.13 17.28 -4.68
C ALA A 99 6.97 16.31 -4.45
N ALA A 100 7.03 15.50 -3.38
CA ALA A 100 5.94 14.59 -3.00
C ALA A 100 4.69 15.37 -2.54
N GLU A 101 4.85 16.48 -1.81
CA GLU A 101 3.74 17.37 -1.42
C GLU A 101 3.12 18.05 -2.64
N GLN A 102 3.94 18.52 -3.58
CA GLN A 102 3.44 19.06 -4.86
C GLN A 102 2.70 17.99 -5.67
N PHE A 103 3.24 16.78 -5.75
CA PHE A 103 2.59 15.64 -6.38
C PHE A 103 1.21 15.40 -5.75
N GLU A 104 1.16 15.34 -4.42
CA GLU A 104 -0.07 15.11 -3.66
C GLU A 104 -1.13 16.17 -3.98
N ARG A 105 -0.73 17.44 -3.96
CA ARG A 105 -1.60 18.57 -4.27
C ARG A 105 -2.18 18.50 -5.68
N ILE A 106 -1.35 18.23 -6.70
CA ILE A 106 -1.81 18.11 -8.09
C ILE A 106 -2.84 16.98 -8.23
N MET A 107 -2.62 15.86 -7.55
CA MET A 107 -3.53 14.72 -7.57
C MET A 107 -4.85 15.04 -6.87
N ASN A 108 -4.80 15.64 -5.69
CA ASN A 108 -5.98 16.04 -4.91
C ASN A 108 -6.82 17.12 -5.64
N ASP A 109 -6.16 18.12 -6.23
CA ASP A 109 -6.81 19.20 -6.99
C ASP A 109 -7.51 18.69 -8.26
N SER A 110 -7.19 17.48 -8.73
CA SER A 110 -7.86 16.88 -9.89
C SER A 110 -9.31 16.45 -9.62
N GLY A 111 -9.69 16.28 -8.34
CA GLY A 111 -11.02 15.84 -7.94
C GLY A 111 -11.36 14.37 -8.21
N PHE A 112 -10.51 13.63 -8.94
CA PHE A 112 -10.75 12.22 -9.26
C PHE A 112 -10.27 11.26 -8.18
N VAL A 113 -9.22 11.62 -7.45
CA VAL A 113 -8.62 10.82 -6.38
C VAL A 113 -8.21 11.73 -5.23
N ARG A 114 -8.23 11.17 -4.01
CA ARG A 114 -7.71 11.83 -2.81
C ARG A 114 -6.59 10.98 -2.22
N LEU A 115 -5.41 11.54 -2.13
CA LEU A 115 -4.27 10.95 -1.47
C LEU A 115 -4.29 11.32 0.01
N ARG A 116 -3.90 10.36 0.85
CA ARG A 116 -3.70 10.53 2.27
C ARG A 116 -2.36 9.92 2.63
N ARG A 117 -1.47 10.71 3.21
CA ARG A 117 -0.20 10.20 3.72
C ARG A 117 -0.45 9.27 4.91
N LEU A 118 0.20 8.11 4.88
CA LEU A 118 0.21 7.18 6.00
C LEU A 118 1.16 7.68 7.09
N SER A 119 0.76 7.53 8.35
CA SER A 119 1.62 7.77 9.50
C SER A 119 2.68 6.67 9.63
N THR A 120 3.68 6.90 10.48
CA THR A 120 4.69 5.87 10.82
C THR A 120 4.00 4.63 11.35
N ASP A 121 3.07 4.78 12.29
CA ASP A 121 2.35 3.66 12.93
C ASP A 121 1.51 2.87 11.92
N GLU A 122 0.90 3.53 10.93
CA GLU A 122 0.18 2.84 9.86
C GLU A 122 1.11 2.05 8.92
N ILE A 123 2.38 2.45 8.80
CA ILE A 123 3.38 1.77 7.98
C ILE A 123 3.99 0.59 8.74
N VAL A 124 4.48 0.82 9.95
CA VAL A 124 5.25 -0.17 10.72
C VAL A 124 4.40 -1.03 11.66
N GLY A 125 3.23 -0.53 12.05
CA GLY A 125 2.34 -1.17 13.01
C GLY A 125 2.51 -0.60 14.42
N THR A 126 1.61 -1.03 15.30
CA THR A 126 1.65 -0.78 16.74
C THR A 126 1.55 -2.12 17.48
N GLU A 127 1.70 -2.12 18.80
CA GLU A 127 1.48 -3.33 19.61
C GLU A 127 0.07 -3.95 19.42
N LYS A 128 -0.90 -3.15 18.97
CA LYS A 128 -2.30 -3.57 18.85
C LYS A 128 -2.77 -3.78 17.41
N SER A 129 -1.98 -3.38 16.41
CA SER A 129 -2.43 -3.35 15.02
C SER A 129 -1.27 -3.53 14.04
N ALA A 130 -1.42 -4.46 13.11
CA ALA A 130 -0.42 -4.67 12.06
C ALA A 130 -0.32 -3.47 11.11
N GLY A 131 0.91 -3.06 10.83
CA GLY A 131 1.22 -2.02 9.85
C GLY A 131 1.15 -2.51 8.42
N LEU A 132 1.24 -1.60 7.45
CA LEU A 132 1.26 -1.94 6.03
C LEU A 132 2.37 -2.93 5.66
N ILE A 133 3.56 -2.80 6.26
CA ILE A 133 4.69 -3.71 5.99
C ILE A 133 4.37 -5.11 6.49
N GLU A 134 3.90 -5.24 7.73
CA GLU A 134 3.51 -6.52 8.31
C GLU A 134 2.39 -7.18 7.50
N ARG A 135 1.35 -6.41 7.16
CA ARG A 135 0.24 -6.86 6.30
C ARG A 135 0.72 -7.32 4.93
N TYR A 136 1.72 -6.66 4.35
CA TYR A 136 2.28 -7.07 3.06
C TYR A 136 2.92 -8.46 3.16
N PHE A 137 3.59 -8.75 4.27
CA PHE A 137 4.22 -10.06 4.51
C PHE A 137 3.24 -11.13 4.99
N SER A 138 2.17 -10.77 5.68
CA SER A 138 1.19 -11.72 6.22
C SER A 138 -0.03 -11.92 5.32
N LEU A 139 -0.23 -11.06 4.31
CA LEU A 139 -1.45 -10.95 3.48
C LEU A 139 -2.74 -10.79 4.30
N MET A 140 -2.64 -10.28 5.53
CA MET A 140 -3.76 -10.24 6.44
C MET A 140 -4.67 -9.02 6.21
N PRO A 141 -5.98 -9.16 6.50
CA PRO A 141 -6.91 -8.04 6.58
C PRO A 141 -6.49 -7.01 7.63
N GLU A 142 -7.11 -5.83 7.58
CA GLU A 142 -6.87 -4.77 8.55
C GLU A 142 -7.22 -5.19 9.99
N GLY A 143 -6.28 -4.98 10.90
CA GLY A 143 -6.48 -5.18 12.34
C GLY A 143 -6.09 -6.56 12.87
N ASP A 144 -5.66 -7.49 12.02
CA ASP A 144 -5.12 -8.77 12.46
C ASP A 144 -3.61 -8.67 12.69
N THR A 145 -3.15 -9.06 13.88
CA THR A 145 -1.73 -9.08 14.29
C THR A 145 -1.13 -10.48 14.27
N ALA A 146 -1.88 -11.49 13.79
CA ALA A 146 -1.38 -12.85 13.69
C ALA A 146 -0.32 -12.95 12.60
N LEU A 147 0.93 -13.22 13.00
CA LEU A 147 1.98 -13.63 12.09
C LEU A 147 1.65 -15.03 11.56
N GLN A 148 1.61 -15.16 10.23
CA GLN A 148 1.41 -16.44 9.54
C GLN A 148 2.70 -16.88 8.86
N ASP A 149 2.89 -18.20 8.77
CA ASP A 149 4.07 -18.77 8.12
C ASP A 149 4.02 -18.52 6.60
N ILE A 150 5.18 -18.15 6.04
CA ILE A 150 5.39 -17.99 4.60
C ILE A 150 5.96 -19.30 4.06
N ASP A 151 5.24 -19.92 3.12
CA ASP A 151 5.72 -21.11 2.40
C ASP A 151 6.03 -20.73 0.94
N LEU A 152 7.32 -20.84 0.60
CA LEU A 152 7.89 -20.54 -0.70
C LEU A 152 8.29 -21.86 -1.37
N SER A 153 7.32 -22.55 -1.96
CA SER A 153 7.58 -23.77 -2.72
C SER A 153 7.65 -23.48 -4.22
N ALA A 154 8.33 -24.33 -4.99
CA ALA A 154 8.42 -24.21 -6.45
C ALA A 154 7.05 -24.28 -7.17
N ARG A 155 6.00 -24.74 -6.47
CA ARG A 155 4.67 -24.98 -7.05
C ARG A 155 3.60 -24.02 -6.55
N GLU A 156 3.72 -23.54 -5.31
CA GLU A 156 2.80 -22.58 -4.72
C GLU A 156 3.54 -21.65 -3.74
N MET A 157 3.16 -20.37 -3.78
CA MET A 157 3.51 -19.39 -2.76
C MET A 157 2.26 -19.12 -1.92
N ARG A 158 2.36 -19.36 -0.61
CA ARG A 158 1.25 -19.14 0.33
C ARG A 158 1.74 -18.49 1.62
N ILE A 159 0.82 -17.80 2.27
CA ILE A 159 1.02 -17.23 3.59
C ILE A 159 -0.17 -17.68 4.44
N GLY A 160 0.09 -18.56 5.40
CA GLY A 160 -0.95 -19.37 6.03
C GLY A 160 -1.80 -20.11 4.98
N ASP A 161 -3.12 -19.89 5.01
CA ASP A 161 -4.08 -20.47 4.07
C ASP A 161 -4.26 -19.64 2.77
N ASN A 162 -3.66 -18.47 2.68
CA ASN A 162 -3.82 -17.55 1.55
C ASN A 162 -2.83 -17.90 0.43
N ARG A 163 -3.34 -18.27 -0.75
CA ARG A 163 -2.53 -18.48 -1.96
C ARG A 163 -2.26 -17.16 -2.68
N LEU A 164 -1.02 -16.95 -3.07
CA LEU A 164 -0.59 -15.73 -3.75
C LEU A 164 -0.56 -15.91 -5.28
N CYS A 165 -1.10 -14.94 -6.02
CA CYS A 165 -0.97 -14.82 -7.47
C CYS A 165 -0.43 -13.43 -7.81
N LEU A 166 0.83 -13.36 -8.26
CA LEU A 166 1.52 -12.11 -8.57
C LEU A 166 1.58 -11.91 -10.08
N HIS A 167 1.17 -10.72 -10.53
CA HIS A 167 1.38 -10.26 -11.89
C HIS A 167 2.19 -8.97 -11.83
N THR A 168 3.33 -8.93 -12.52
CA THR A 168 4.15 -7.73 -12.63
C THR A 168 4.16 -7.28 -14.08
N LEU A 169 3.89 -5.99 -14.31
CA LEU A 169 4.16 -5.33 -15.58
C LEU A 169 5.57 -4.74 -15.50
N SER A 170 6.45 -5.17 -16.39
CA SER A 170 7.84 -4.73 -16.53
C SER A 170 8.03 -3.86 -17.76
#